data_AF-A0AAW0ER35-F1
#
_entry.id   AF-A0AAW0ER35-F1
#
_cell.length_a   1.000
_cell.length_b   1.000
_cell.length_c   1.000
_cell.angle_alpha   90.00
_cell.angle_beta   90.00
_cell.angle_gamma   90.00
#
_symmetry.space_group_name_H-M   'P 1'
#
loop_
_entity.id
_entity.type
_entity.pdbx_description
1 polymer ?
#
loop_
_entity_poly.entity_id
_entity_poly.type
_entity_poly.pdbx_seq_one_letter_code
_entity_poly.pdbx_strand_id
1 'polypeptide(L)'
;MLVLQWYTGALLLTDAYELLHLWRADTHTIARGSWWFDGAAAAPLAVALYTGLLLLLILPRAFVLLEPMNRWLLMLNTIHEGLRLVLHSFLFAHDTSATQLNTILLTFMLWNTALYGRQYYTTMCMLREHSK
;
A
#
# COMPACT_ATOMS: atom_id res chain seq x y z
N MET A 1 8.98 -7.82 -16.42
CA MET A 1 9.05 -6.35 -16.48
C MET A 1 7.67 -5.75 -16.70
N LEU A 2 7.06 -5.94 -17.87
CA LEU A 2 5.73 -5.42 -18.21
C LEU A 2 4.62 -5.81 -17.20
N VAL A 3 4.63 -7.06 -16.73
CA VAL A 3 3.68 -7.54 -15.71
C VAL A 3 3.81 -6.78 -14.38
N LEU A 4 5.04 -6.45 -13.95
CA LEU A 4 5.25 -5.67 -12.73
C LEU A 4 4.73 -4.24 -12.89
N GLN A 5 4.95 -3.62 -14.05
CA GLN A 5 4.46 -2.27 -14.33
C GLN A 5 2.93 -2.22 -14.38
N TRP A 6 2.27 -3.18 -15.05
CA TRP A 6 0.81 -3.27 -15.03
C TRP A 6 0.26 -3.50 -13.61
N TYR A 7 0.92 -4.36 -12.84
CA TYR A 7 0.57 -4.62 -11.46
C TYR A 7 0.69 -3.37 -10.58
N THR A 8 1.84 -2.69 -10.65
CA THR A 8 2.08 -1.42 -9.94
C THR A 8 1.11 -0.33 -10.40
N GLY A 9 0.78 -0.27 -11.69
CA GLY A 9 -0.22 0.66 -12.23
C GLY A 9 -1.62 0.40 -11.69
N ALA A 10 -2.05 -0.86 -11.62
CA ALA A 10 -3.32 -1.24 -11.02
C ALA A 10 -3.37 -0.86 -9.52
N LEU A 11 -2.28 -1.10 -8.80
CA LEU A 11 -2.14 -0.72 -7.40
C LEU A 11 -2.24 0.81 -7.19
N LEU A 12 -1.60 1.61 -8.06
CA LEU A 12 -1.70 3.07 -8.04
C LEU A 12 -3.12 3.56 -8.30
N LEU A 13 -3.86 2.92 -9.23
CA LEU A 13 -5.27 3.24 -9.47
C LEU A 13 -6.13 2.95 -8.25
N THR A 14 -5.87 1.85 -7.54
CA THR A 14 -6.57 1.52 -6.30
C THR A 14 -6.31 2.58 -5.22
N ASP A 15 -5.04 2.98 -5.04
CA ASP A 15 -4.70 4.02 -4.05
C ASP A 15 -5.30 5.39 -4.44
N ALA A 16 -5.32 5.73 -5.74
CA ALA A 16 -5.95 6.95 -6.24
C ALA A 16 -7.47 6.94 -6.05
N TYR A 17 -8.12 5.79 -6.23
CA TYR A 17 -9.54 5.60 -5.93
C TYR A 17 -9.82 5.77 -4.44
N GLU A 18 -8.95 5.24 -3.57
CA GLU A 18 -9.07 5.41 -2.12
C GLU A 18 -8.93 6.88 -1.71
N LEU A 19 -7.95 7.61 -2.27
CA LEU A 19 -7.82 9.06 -2.09
C LEU A 19 -9.03 9.84 -2.59
N LEU A 20 -9.57 9.48 -3.77
CA LEU A 20 -10.77 10.11 -4.32
C LEU A 20 -11.99 9.87 -3.42
N HIS A 21 -12.09 8.67 -2.85
CA HIS A 21 -13.16 8.32 -1.93
C HIS A 21 -13.04 9.10 -0.62
N LEU A 22 -11.85 9.17 -0.03
CA LEU A 22 -11.58 10.00 1.17
C LEU A 22 -11.89 11.48 0.92
N TRP A 23 -11.58 12.01 -0.26
CA TRP A 23 -11.84 13.41 -0.59
C TRP A 23 -13.34 13.72 -0.75
N ARG A 24 -14.11 12.77 -1.27
CA ARG A 24 -15.56 12.93 -1.50
C ARG A 24 -16.43 12.52 -0.31
N ALA A 25 -15.88 11.75 0.62
CA ALA A 25 -16.63 11.26 1.76
C ALA A 25 -16.94 12.41 2.73
N ASP A 26 -18.22 12.54 3.08
CA ASP A 26 -18.65 13.52 4.07
C ASP A 26 -18.16 13.07 5.46
N THR A 27 -17.72 14.00 6.32
CA THR A 27 -17.06 13.67 7.60
C THR A 27 -17.89 12.74 8.50
N HIS A 28 -19.22 12.75 8.37
CA HIS A 28 -20.14 11.83 9.05
C HIS A 28 -20.25 10.44 8.41
N THR A 29 -20.02 10.30 7.11
CA THR A 29 -20.02 9.02 6.38
C THR A 29 -18.68 8.29 6.43
N ILE A 30 -17.58 8.99 6.69
CA ILE A 30 -16.24 8.41 6.82
C ILE A 30 -16.17 7.37 7.94
N ALA A 31 -16.87 7.62 9.05
CA ALA A 31 -17.01 6.72 10.21
C ALA A 31 -17.82 5.44 9.95
N ARG A 32 -18.54 5.34 8.82
CA ARG A 32 -19.34 4.14 8.46
C ARG A 32 -18.92 3.51 7.13
N GLY A 33 -18.18 4.24 6.29
CA GLY A 33 -17.90 3.85 4.91
C GLY A 33 -16.45 3.46 4.64
N SER A 34 -15.48 3.90 5.45
CA SER A 34 -14.10 3.48 5.30
C SER A 34 -13.78 2.38 6.31
N TRP A 35 -13.02 1.36 5.90
CA TRP A 35 -12.49 0.31 6.79
C TRP A 35 -11.47 0.83 7.83
N TRP A 36 -11.31 2.15 7.94
CA TRP A 36 -10.17 2.81 8.58
C TRP A 36 -10.53 3.72 9.74
N PHE A 37 -11.79 4.17 9.83
CA PHE A 37 -12.23 5.09 10.88
C PHE A 37 -13.38 4.49 11.67
N ASP A 38 -13.11 4.22 12.94
CA ASP A 38 -14.15 3.92 13.92
C ASP A 38 -14.91 5.21 14.28
N GLY A 39 -16.20 5.11 14.63
CA GLY A 39 -17.09 6.26 14.84
C GLY A 39 -16.68 7.20 15.98
N ALA A 40 -15.68 6.82 16.77
CA ALA A 40 -15.10 7.60 17.86
C ALA A 40 -13.84 8.40 17.46
N ALA A 41 -13.27 8.21 16.27
CA ALA A 41 -12.09 8.93 15.83
C ALA A 41 -12.43 10.40 15.51
N ALA A 42 -11.55 11.33 15.89
CA ALA A 42 -11.64 12.73 15.46
C ALA A 42 -11.47 12.80 13.93
N ALA A 43 -12.59 12.71 13.22
CA ALA A 43 -12.70 12.46 11.78
C ALA A 43 -11.76 13.31 10.90
N PRO A 44 -11.60 14.64 11.08
CA PRO A 44 -10.78 15.43 10.17
C PRO A 44 -9.26 15.19 10.35
N LEU A 45 -8.78 15.00 11.58
CA LEU A 45 -7.34 14.78 11.84
C LEU A 45 -6.92 13.37 11.40
N ALA A 46 -7.77 12.37 11.68
CA ALA A 46 -7.52 11.00 11.29
C ALA A 46 -7.49 10.85 9.76
N VAL A 47 -8.40 11.53 9.04
CA VAL A 47 -8.41 11.59 7.57
C VAL A 47 -7.16 12.27 7.02
N ALA A 48 -6.71 13.38 7.60
CA ALA A 48 -5.51 14.06 7.16
C ALA A 48 -4.24 13.21 7.35
N LEU A 49 -4.09 12.54 8.50
CA LEU A 49 -2.97 11.64 8.77
C LEU A 49 -2.97 10.44 7.82
N TYR A 50 -4.14 9.85 7.58
CA TYR A 50 -4.29 8.71 6.69
C TYR A 50 -4.02 9.08 5.22
N THR A 51 -4.49 10.26 4.78
CA THR A 51 -4.22 10.81 3.45
C THR A 51 -2.72 11.07 3.27
N GLY A 52 -2.07 11.66 4.27
CA GLY A 52 -0.62 11.88 4.26
C GLY A 52 0.17 10.57 4.18
N LEU A 53 -0.24 9.56 4.94
CA LEU A 53 0.36 8.22 4.89
C LEU A 53 0.17 7.58 3.50
N LEU A 54 -1.03 7.62 2.93
CA LEU A 54 -1.32 7.12 1.58
C LEU A 54 -0.42 7.78 0.54
N LEU A 55 -0.33 9.12 0.53
CA LEU A 55 0.52 9.85 -0.42
C LEU A 55 2.00 9.46 -0.30
N LEU A 56 2.49 9.29 0.92
CA LEU A 56 3.86 8.85 1.18
C LEU A 56 4.13 7.43 0.68
N LEU A 57 3.13 6.54 0.74
CA LEU A 57 3.23 5.16 0.25
C LEU A 57 3.07 5.03 -1.27
N ILE A 58 2.27 5.90 -1.90
CA ILE A 58 2.03 5.93 -3.37
C ILE A 58 3.27 6.40 -4.12
N LEU A 59 3.98 7.40 -3.58
CA LEU A 59 5.10 8.05 -4.24
C LEU A 59 6.22 7.06 -4.69
N PRO A 60 6.70 6.14 -3.84
CA PRO A 60 7.61 5.05 -4.22
C PRO A 60 7.07 4.14 -5.34
N ARG A 61 5.77 3.80 -5.32
CA ARG A 61 5.13 2.98 -6.36
C ARG A 61 5.14 3.70 -7.71
N ALA A 62 4.92 5.02 -7.74
CA ALA A 62 5.00 5.81 -8.96
C ALA A 62 6.41 5.77 -9.58
N PHE A 63 7.45 5.85 -8.75
CA PHE A 63 8.83 5.71 -9.22
C PHE A 63 9.14 4.30 -9.73
N VAL A 64 8.60 3.24 -9.12
CA VAL A 64 8.74 1.86 -9.63
C VAL A 64 8.07 1.66 -10.99
N LEU A 65 7.00 2.40 -11.29
CA LEU A 65 6.36 2.37 -12.61
C LEU A 65 7.29 2.91 -13.70
N LEU A 66 8.01 4.01 -13.40
CA LEU A 66 8.95 4.66 -14.30
C LEU A 66 10.27 3.88 -14.43
N GLU A 67 10.81 3.39 -13.31
CA GLU A 67 12.08 2.66 -13.24
C GLU A 67 11.92 1.29 -12.55
N PRO A 68 11.35 0.28 -13.25
CA PRO A 68 11.03 -1.01 -12.65
C PRO A 68 12.25 -1.88 -12.30
N MET A 69 13.44 -1.51 -12.76
CA MET A 69 14.71 -2.21 -12.46
C MET A 69 15.58 -1.48 -11.44
N ASN A 70 15.10 -0.38 -10.87
CA ASN A 70 15.86 0.31 -9.84
C ASN A 70 15.73 -0.46 -8.52
N ARG A 71 16.81 -1.15 -8.14
CA ARG A 71 16.87 -1.96 -6.92
C ARG A 71 16.49 -1.18 -5.66
N TRP A 72 16.84 0.10 -5.58
CA TRP A 72 16.56 0.92 -4.39
C TRP A 72 15.08 1.24 -4.29
N LEU A 73 14.42 1.52 -5.43
CA LEU A 73 12.98 1.74 -5.49
C LEU A 73 12.20 0.46 -5.17
N LEU A 74 12.63 -0.70 -5.67
CA LEU A 74 12.02 -2.00 -5.34
C LEU A 74 12.17 -2.35 -3.86
N MET A 75 13.34 -2.09 -3.26
CA MET A 75 13.57 -2.28 -1.83
C MET A 75 12.68 -1.36 -1.00
N LEU A 76 12.61 -0.07 -1.37
CA LEU A 76 11.77 0.92 -0.69
C LEU A 76 10.29 0.54 -0.75
N ASN A 77 9.80 0.10 -1.91
CA ASN A 77 8.43 -0.40 -2.05
C ASN A 77 8.17 -1.63 -1.18
N THR A 78 9.12 -2.57 -1.12
CA THR A 78 9.00 -3.77 -0.28
C THR A 78 8.84 -3.39 1.20
N ILE A 79 9.64 -2.44 1.68
CA ILE A 79 9.56 -1.95 3.06
C ILE A 79 8.23 -1.25 3.31
N HIS A 80 7.76 -0.42 2.36
CA HIS A 80 6.49 0.29 2.49
C HIS A 80 5.28 -0.64 2.48
N GLU A 81 5.23 -1.66 1.61
CA GLU A 81 4.18 -2.68 1.66
C GLU A 81 4.20 -3.47 2.96
N GLY A 82 5.40 -3.80 3.47
CA GLY A 82 5.55 -4.47 4.75
C GLY A 82 5.06 -3.62 5.92
N LEU A 83 5.38 -2.32 5.92
CA LEU A 83 4.88 -1.39 6.93
C LEU A 83 3.35 -1.25 6.85
N ARG A 84 2.80 -1.18 5.63
CA ARG A 84 1.34 -1.17 5.39
C ARG A 84 0.73 -2.43 6.01
N LEU A 85 1.24 -3.61 5.69
CA LEU A 85 0.77 -4.88 6.25
C LEU A 85 0.80 -4.90 7.78
N VAL A 86 1.91 -4.50 8.41
CA VAL A 86 2.05 -4.51 9.88
C VAL A 86 1.06 -3.55 10.53
N LEU A 87 0.94 -2.33 9.99
CA LEU A 87 0.02 -1.33 10.50
C LEU A 87 -1.43 -1.85 10.44
N HIS A 88 -1.82 -2.47 9.33
CA HIS A 88 -3.19 -2.99 9.17
C HIS A 88 -3.43 -4.21 10.04
N SER A 89 -2.45 -5.08 10.18
CA SER A 89 -2.55 -6.24 11.07
C SER A 89 -2.77 -5.76 12.51
N PHE A 90 -2.06 -4.71 12.94
CA PHE A 90 -2.22 -4.12 14.25
C PHE A 90 -3.60 -3.49 14.44
N LEU A 91 -4.07 -2.71 13.46
CA LEU A 91 -5.38 -2.06 13.50
C LEU A 91 -6.51 -3.10 13.59
N PHE A 92 -6.49 -4.13 12.73
CA PHE A 92 -7.52 -5.16 12.72
C PHE A 92 -7.45 -6.12 13.91
N ALA A 93 -6.28 -6.29 14.54
CA ALA A 93 -6.17 -7.10 15.76
C ALA A 93 -6.94 -6.51 16.95
N HIS A 94 -7.14 -5.19 16.96
CA HIS A 94 -7.86 -4.48 18.03
C HIS A 94 -9.30 -4.14 17.66
N ASP A 95 -9.72 -4.40 16.42
CA ASP A 95 -11.06 -4.11 15.94
C ASP A 95 -11.99 -5.32 16.16
N THR A 96 -12.94 -5.17 17.08
CA THR A 96 -13.96 -6.20 17.37
C THR A 96 -14.90 -6.47 16.19
N SER A 97 -14.94 -5.59 15.19
CA SER A 97 -15.75 -5.72 13.98
C SER A 97 -15.00 -6.31 12.78
N ALA A 98 -13.77 -6.81 12.99
CA ALA A 98 -12.95 -7.33 11.91
C ALA A 98 -13.64 -8.49 11.15
N THR A 99 -13.74 -8.36 9.82
CA THR A 99 -14.42 -9.34 8.96
C THR A 99 -13.44 -10.17 8.13
N GLN A 100 -13.93 -11.20 7.43
CA GLN A 100 -13.15 -11.97 6.46
C GLN A 100 -12.52 -11.11 5.36
N LEU A 101 -13.13 -9.97 5.01
CA LEU A 101 -12.57 -9.02 4.04
C LEU A 101 -11.25 -8.42 4.51
N ASN A 102 -11.10 -8.18 5.82
CA ASN A 102 -9.85 -7.67 6.40
C ASN A 102 -8.73 -8.71 6.27
N THR A 103 -9.03 -9.99 6.46
CA THR A 103 -8.07 -11.08 6.25
C THR A 103 -7.65 -11.19 4.78
N ILE A 104 -8.59 -11.04 3.84
CA ILE A 104 -8.29 -11.03 2.39
C ILE A 104 -7.39 -9.84 2.06
N LEU A 105 -7.68 -8.66 2.62
CA LEU A 105 -6.88 -7.44 2.44
C LEU A 105 -5.44 -7.63 2.96
N LEU A 106 -5.28 -8.18 4.16
CA LEU A 106 -3.95 -8.48 4.73
C LEU A 106 -3.19 -9.49 3.86
N THR A 107 -3.88 -10.51 3.36
CA THR A 107 -3.28 -11.50 2.46
C THR A 107 -2.81 -10.86 1.16
N PHE A 108 -3.57 -9.92 0.62
CA PHE A 108 -3.21 -9.15 -0.56
C PHE A 108 -1.99 -8.24 -0.31
N MET A 109 -1.90 -7.59 0.85
CA MET A 109 -0.74 -6.77 1.23
C MET A 109 0.52 -7.61 1.45
N LEU A 110 0.37 -8.79 2.04
CA LEU A 110 1.45 -9.77 2.15
C LEU A 110 1.95 -10.19 0.76
N TRP A 111 1.03 -10.46 -0.16
CA TRP A 111 1.37 -10.77 -1.54
C TRP A 111 2.14 -9.64 -2.23
N ASN A 112 1.70 -8.38 -2.07
CA ASN A 112 2.43 -7.21 -2.59
C ASN A 112 3.87 -7.18 -2.09
N THR A 113 4.04 -7.37 -0.77
CA THR A 113 5.35 -7.34 -0.11
C THR A 113 6.26 -8.43 -0.69
N ALA A 114 5.74 -9.66 -0.82
CA ALA A 114 6.47 -10.78 -1.40
C ALA A 114 6.83 -10.54 -2.88
N LEU A 115 5.92 -9.94 -3.66
CA LEU A 115 6.12 -9.67 -5.08
C LEU A 115 7.24 -8.64 -5.29
N TYR A 116 7.20 -7.49 -4.60
CA TYR A 116 8.28 -6.49 -4.68
C TYR A 116 9.60 -7.03 -4.13
N GLY A 117 9.56 -7.79 -3.03
CA GLY A 117 10.76 -8.42 -2.45
C GLY A 117 11.42 -9.42 -3.40
N ARG A 118 10.61 -10.24 -4.08
CA ARG A 118 11.11 -11.15 -5.13
C ARG A 118 11.73 -10.38 -6.29
N GLN A 119 11.10 -9.30 -6.76
CA GLN A 119 11.63 -8.50 -7.87
C GLN A 119 12.92 -7.76 -7.49
N TYR A 120 13.02 -7.27 -6.26
CA TYR A 120 14.25 -6.72 -5.71
C TYR A 120 15.39 -7.76 -5.76
N TYR A 121 15.13 -8.97 -5.26
CA TYR A 121 16.10 -10.06 -5.25
C TYR A 121 16.57 -10.43 -6.65
N THR A 122 15.65 -10.62 -7.61
CA THR A 122 16.00 -10.97 -8.99
C THR A 122 16.82 -9.86 -9.67
N THR A 123 16.46 -8.59 -9.41
CA THR A 123 17.20 -7.44 -9.94
C THR A 123 18.62 -7.39 -9.39
N MET A 124 18.80 -7.66 -8.10
CA MET A 124 20.13 -7.74 -7.46
C MET A 124 20.99 -8.87 -8.07
N CYS A 125 20.40 -10.04 -8.35
CA CYS A 125 21.11 -11.14 -9.02
C CYS A 125 21.57 -10.74 -10.44
N MET A 126 20.68 -10.15 -11.25
CA MET A 126 21.02 -9.70 -12.61
C MET A 126 22.15 -8.67 -12.62
N LEU A 127 22.09 -7.68 -11.72
CA LEU A 127 23.14 -6.66 -11.59
C LEU A 127 24.49 -7.28 -11.19
N ARG A 128 24.48 -8.31 -10.34
CA ARG A 128 25.69 -9.03 -9.92
C ARG A 128 26.31 -9.85 -11.04
N GLU A 129 25.49 -10.41 -11.93
CA GLU A 129 25.96 -11.17 -13.10
C GLU A 129 26.57 -10.26 -14.16
N HIS A 130 26.00 -9.07 -14.38
CA HIS A 130 26.50 -8.11 -15.38
C HIS A 130 27.69 -7.27 -14.90
N SER A 131 28.07 -7.34 -13.62
CA SER A 131 29.25 -6.65 -13.09
C SER A 131 30.52 -7.52 -13.10
N LYS A 132 30.44 -8.75 -13.61
CA LYS A 132 31.57 -9.67 -13.77
C LYS A 132 32.01 -9.72 -15.23
#